data_AF-A0A9D6FXE5-F1
#
_entry.id   AF-A0A9D6FXE5-F1
#
_cell.length_a   1.000
_cell.length_b   1.000
_cell.length_c   1.000
_cell.angle_alpha   90.00
_cell.angle_beta   90.00
_cell.angle_gamma   90.00
#
_symmetry.space_group_name_H-M   'P 1'
#
loop_
_entity.id
_entity.type
_entity.pdbx_description
1 polymer ?
#
loop_
_entity_poly.entity_id
_entity_poly.type
_entity_poly.pdbx_seq_one_letter_code
_entity_poly.pdbx_strand_id
1 'polypeptide(L)'
;MTYVVFLVLLLLAAAYIGYPFMQAGPTPRGKRRQQGATESGTADTDSLLREIDFDYERGTLSEEARREMVARATGGRAVAQASEPLAGPEMADADEAIEREVARLRDADIERKVAALRSPAVAPGTPKHRGPSLKCLRCGAPRGRSDKFCGRCGARLTQEPRKK
;
A
#
# COMPACT_ATOMS: atom_id res chain seq x y z
N MET A 1 -6.80 60.84 -25.33
CA MET A 1 -7.08 60.33 -23.95
C MET A 1 -7.77 58.98 -24.00
N THR A 2 -8.90 58.82 -24.67
CA THR A 2 -9.62 57.54 -24.83
C THR A 2 -8.76 56.43 -25.46
N TYR A 3 -7.99 56.72 -26.52
CA TYR A 3 -7.09 55.75 -27.16
C TYR A 3 -5.97 55.26 -26.25
N VAL A 4 -5.45 56.14 -25.38
CA VAL A 4 -4.39 55.77 -24.42
C VAL A 4 -4.94 54.83 -23.36
N VAL A 5 -6.14 55.12 -22.84
CA VAL A 5 -6.83 54.26 -21.88
C VAL A 5 -7.12 52.89 -22.51
N PHE A 6 -7.59 52.87 -23.76
CA PHE A 6 -7.88 51.62 -24.47
C PHE A 6 -6.61 50.77 -24.68
N LEU A 7 -5.49 51.40 -25.05
CA LEU A 7 -4.22 50.69 -25.25
C LEU A 7 -3.68 50.12 -23.94
N VAL A 8 -3.77 50.85 -22.83
CA VAL A 8 -3.38 50.37 -21.49
C VAL A 8 -4.24 49.18 -21.05
N LEU A 9 -5.56 49.24 -21.26
CA LEU A 9 -6.46 48.14 -20.94
C LEU A 9 -6.17 46.89 -21.77
N LEU A 10 -5.84 47.05 -23.05
CA LEU A 10 -5.49 45.94 -23.93
C LEU A 10 -4.18 45.27 -23.48
N LEU A 11 -3.17 46.06 -23.10
CA LEU A 11 -1.92 45.54 -22.55
C LEU A 11 -2.12 44.81 -21.21
N LEU A 12 -2.96 45.35 -20.32
CA LEU A 12 -3.29 44.70 -19.06
C LEU A 12 -4.04 43.38 -19.27
N ALA A 13 -4.99 43.34 -20.21
CA ALA A 13 -5.71 42.11 -20.55
C ALA A 13 -4.76 41.06 -21.14
N ALA A 14 -3.88 41.46 -22.06
CA ALA A 14 -2.87 40.57 -22.64
C ALA A 14 -1.90 40.05 -21.58
N ALA A 15 -1.45 40.91 -20.66
CA ALA A 15 -0.60 40.51 -19.54
C ALA A 15 -1.33 39.56 -18.59
N TYR A 16 -2.59 39.84 -18.23
CA TYR A 16 -3.39 38.99 -17.36
C TYR A 16 -3.60 37.59 -17.95
N ILE A 17 -3.85 37.48 -19.26
CA ILE A 17 -4.04 36.21 -19.96
C ILE A 17 -2.70 35.50 -20.20
N GLY A 18 -1.61 36.23 -20.46
CA GLY A 18 -0.28 35.66 -20.70
C GLY A 18 0.46 35.25 -19.41
N TYR A 19 0.14 35.89 -18.28
CA TYR A 19 0.75 35.64 -16.97
C TYR A 19 0.65 34.18 -16.49
N PRO A 20 -0.48 33.46 -16.60
CA PRO A 20 -0.54 32.03 -16.23
C PRO A 20 0.34 31.15 -17.13
N PHE A 21 0.53 31.53 -18.40
CA PHE A 21 1.34 30.75 -19.34
C PHE A 21 2.84 30.87 -19.06
N MET A 22 3.29 32.04 -18.59
CA MET A 22 4.69 32.24 -18.18
C MET A 22 5.01 31.68 -16.79
N GLN A 23 4.00 31.46 -15.95
CA GLN A 23 4.16 30.77 -14.65
C GLN A 23 4.13 29.25 -14.74
N ALA A 24 3.91 28.67 -15.93
CA ALA A 24 4.16 27.27 -16.18
C ALA A 24 5.68 27.01 -16.20
N GLY A 25 6.33 27.11 -15.03
CA GLY A 25 7.68 26.64 -14.83
C GLY A 25 7.77 25.14 -15.16
N PRO A 26 8.97 24.60 -15.44
CA PRO A 26 9.17 23.18 -15.64
C PRO A 26 8.63 22.45 -14.42
N THR A 27 7.48 21.81 -14.58
CA THR A 27 6.87 21.01 -13.52
C THR A 27 7.90 19.98 -13.07
N PRO A 28 8.23 19.90 -11.76
CA PRO A 28 9.06 18.82 -11.26
C PRO A 28 8.34 17.52 -11.61
N ARG A 29 8.94 16.78 -12.55
CA ARG A 29 8.41 15.59 -13.22
C ARG A 29 8.41 14.36 -12.28
N GLY A 30 7.97 14.55 -11.04
CA GLY A 30 8.12 13.60 -9.94
C GLY A 30 6.91 13.44 -9.01
N LYS A 31 5.79 14.15 -9.23
CA LYS A 31 4.57 13.98 -8.39
C LYS A 31 3.26 13.79 -9.17
N ARG A 32 3.31 13.54 -10.49
CA ARG A 32 2.13 13.18 -11.31
C ARG A 32 1.71 11.70 -11.21
N ARG A 33 1.98 11.06 -10.06
CA ARG A 33 1.50 9.71 -9.74
C ARG A 33 0.57 9.67 -8.53
N GLN A 34 0.47 10.78 -7.76
CA GLN A 34 -0.39 10.85 -6.58
C GLN A 34 -1.71 11.58 -6.82
N GLN A 35 -1.79 12.55 -7.74
CA GLN A 35 -3.04 13.28 -8.02
C GLN A 35 -4.06 12.48 -8.84
N GLY A 36 -3.62 11.46 -9.59
CA GLY A 36 -4.53 10.61 -10.36
C GLY A 36 -5.21 9.49 -9.56
N ALA A 37 -4.81 9.27 -8.30
CA ALA A 37 -5.32 8.16 -7.48
C ALA A 37 -6.57 8.54 -6.66
N THR A 38 -6.71 9.80 -6.26
CA THR A 38 -7.86 10.29 -5.49
C THR A 38 -9.08 10.53 -6.38
N GLU A 39 -8.89 11.07 -7.59
CA GLU A 39 -9.98 11.25 -8.56
C GLU A 39 -10.46 9.93 -9.18
N SER A 40 -9.57 8.97 -9.40
CA SER A 40 -9.96 7.66 -9.94
C SER A 40 -10.74 6.82 -8.92
N GLY A 41 -10.38 6.91 -7.63
CA GLY A 41 -11.04 6.14 -6.57
C GLY A 41 -12.47 6.59 -6.28
N THR A 42 -12.74 7.90 -6.36
CA THR A 42 -14.09 8.44 -6.14
C THR A 42 -15.02 8.15 -7.31
N ALA A 43 -14.54 8.27 -8.55
CA ALA A 43 -15.29 7.92 -9.76
C ALA A 43 -15.73 6.45 -9.77
N ASP A 44 -14.85 5.54 -9.34
CA ASP A 44 -15.14 4.09 -9.26
C ASP A 44 -16.20 3.77 -8.19
N THR A 45 -16.13 4.42 -7.02
CA THR A 45 -17.16 4.28 -5.98
C THR A 45 -18.52 4.81 -6.42
N ASP A 46 -18.54 5.92 -7.16
CA ASP A 46 -19.78 6.53 -7.64
C ASP A 46 -20.44 5.68 -8.73
N SER A 47 -19.66 4.99 -9.59
CA SER A 47 -20.22 4.02 -10.54
C SER A 47 -20.81 2.79 -9.85
N LEU A 48 -20.13 2.26 -8.83
CA LEU A 48 -20.63 1.12 -8.05
C LEU A 48 -21.94 1.44 -7.33
N LEU A 49 -22.05 2.64 -6.75
CA LEU A 49 -23.28 3.09 -6.10
C LEU A 49 -24.46 3.16 -7.08
N ARG A 50 -24.24 3.65 -8.31
CA ARG A 50 -25.29 3.68 -9.34
C ARG A 50 -25.75 2.29 -9.78
N GLU A 51 -24.83 1.34 -9.89
CA GLU A 51 -25.17 -0.05 -10.25
C GLU A 51 -26.04 -0.71 -9.16
N ILE A 52 -25.67 -0.51 -7.88
CA ILE A 52 -26.45 -0.98 -6.73
C ILE A 52 -27.87 -0.38 -6.72
N ASP A 53 -28.00 0.91 -7.03
CA ASP A 53 -29.32 1.57 -7.11
C ASP A 53 -30.16 1.04 -8.27
N PHE A 54 -29.55 0.79 -9.42
CA PHE A 54 -30.23 0.23 -10.58
C PHE A 54 -30.75 -1.21 -10.32
N ASP A 55 -30.00 -2.02 -9.57
CA ASP A 55 -30.44 -3.36 -9.17
C ASP A 55 -31.58 -3.34 -8.15
N TYR A 56 -31.66 -2.31 -7.31
CA TYR A 56 -32.78 -2.12 -6.40
C TYR A 56 -34.04 -1.68 -7.15
N GLU A 57 -33.93 -0.72 -8.07
CA GLU A 57 -35.06 -0.25 -8.89
C GLU A 57 -35.65 -1.35 -9.77
N ARG A 58 -34.80 -2.27 -10.26
CA ARG A 58 -35.24 -3.45 -11.01
C ARG A 58 -35.88 -4.54 -10.14
N GLY A 59 -35.93 -4.35 -8.81
CA GLY A 59 -36.47 -5.31 -7.86
C GLY A 59 -35.63 -6.59 -7.70
N THR A 60 -34.42 -6.61 -8.28
CA THR A 60 -33.46 -7.72 -8.15
C THR A 60 -32.80 -7.75 -6.78
N LEU A 61 -32.84 -6.64 -6.05
CA LEU A 61 -32.23 -6.49 -4.74
C LEU A 61 -33.26 -6.11 -3.68
N SER A 62 -33.20 -6.76 -2.52
CA SER A 62 -33.98 -6.34 -1.35
C SER A 62 -33.38 -5.08 -0.72
N GLU A 63 -34.21 -4.34 0.01
CA GLU A 63 -33.78 -3.09 0.67
C GLU A 63 -32.64 -3.34 1.68
N GLU A 64 -32.67 -4.47 2.38
CA GLU A 64 -31.63 -4.86 3.33
C GLU A 64 -30.29 -5.13 2.62
N ALA A 65 -30.31 -5.85 1.49
CA ALA A 65 -29.13 -6.12 0.69
C ALA A 65 -28.53 -4.84 0.08
N ARG A 66 -29.38 -3.86 -0.28
CA ARG A 66 -28.93 -2.56 -0.79
C ARG A 66 -28.15 -1.80 0.28
N ARG A 67 -28.69 -1.74 1.50
CA ARG A 67 -28.06 -1.04 2.64
C ARG A 67 -26.69 -1.63 2.97
N GLU A 68 -26.56 -2.95 2.94
CA GLU A 68 -25.29 -3.63 3.17
C GLU A 68 -24.25 -3.32 2.08
N MET A 69 -24.64 -3.38 0.81
CA MET A 69 -23.72 -3.10 -0.31
C MET A 69 -23.30 -1.63 -0.38
N VAL A 70 -24.20 -0.69 -0.09
CA VAL A 70 -23.88 0.74 0.01
C VAL A 70 -22.91 1.00 1.16
N ALA A 71 -23.12 0.39 2.33
CA ALA A 71 -22.22 0.53 3.47
C ALA A 71 -20.81 0.00 3.15
N ARG A 72 -20.73 -1.12 2.42
CA ARG A 72 -19.45 -1.70 1.99
C ARG A 72 -18.74 -0.83 0.95
N ALA A 73 -19.48 -0.27 -0.03
CA ALA A 73 -18.93 0.60 -1.07
C ALA A 73 -18.45 1.95 -0.50
N THR A 74 -19.20 2.53 0.43
CA THR A 74 -18.85 3.81 1.08
C THR A 74 -17.82 3.66 2.21
N GLY A 75 -17.71 2.48 2.82
CA GLY A 75 -16.71 2.20 3.87
C GLY A 75 -15.27 2.42 3.40
N GLY A 76 -14.96 2.07 2.14
CA GLY A 76 -13.65 2.38 1.54
C GLY A 76 -13.41 3.87 1.33
N ARG A 77 -14.45 4.63 0.97
CA ARG A 77 -14.41 6.08 0.78
C ARG A 77 -14.26 6.84 2.10
N ALA A 78 -14.91 6.39 3.17
CA ALA A 78 -14.77 6.98 4.50
C ALA A 78 -13.34 6.85 5.05
N VAL A 79 -12.69 5.70 4.81
CA VAL A 79 -11.28 5.48 5.18
C VAL A 79 -10.33 6.31 4.31
N ALA A 80 -10.61 6.45 3.01
CA ALA A 80 -9.82 7.28 2.10
C ALA A 80 -9.92 8.78 2.43
N GLN A 81 -11.12 9.28 2.75
CA GLN A 81 -11.32 10.68 3.17
C GLN A 81 -10.72 10.96 4.56
N ALA A 82 -10.78 10.01 5.48
CA ALA A 82 -10.11 10.13 6.78
C ALA A 82 -8.56 10.09 6.70
N SER A 83 -8.01 9.67 5.55
CA SER A 83 -6.57 9.66 5.27
C SER A 83 -6.14 10.73 4.26
N GLU A 84 -7.03 11.67 3.89
CA GLU A 84 -6.59 12.88 3.21
C GLU A 84 -5.57 13.58 4.11
N PRO A 85 -4.34 13.80 3.62
CA PRO A 85 -3.37 14.54 4.40
C PRO A 85 -3.96 15.94 4.59
N LEU A 86 -4.06 16.37 5.85
CA LEU A 86 -4.21 17.77 6.21
C LEU A 86 -2.93 18.50 5.75
N ALA A 87 -2.74 18.62 4.43
CA ALA A 87 -1.56 19.16 3.79
C ALA A 87 -1.59 20.69 3.95
N GLY A 88 -1.37 21.14 5.18
CA GLY A 88 -0.98 22.49 5.49
C GLY A 88 0.53 22.67 5.26
N PRO A 89 1.00 23.92 5.06
CA PRO A 89 2.42 24.22 4.80
C PRO A 89 3.38 23.72 5.90
N GLU A 90 2.91 23.54 7.14
CA GLU A 90 3.73 22.99 8.24
C GLU A 90 4.10 21.50 8.06
N MET A 91 3.33 20.72 7.29
CA MET A 91 3.61 19.28 7.11
C MET A 91 4.75 18.99 6.13
N ALA A 92 5.06 19.93 5.22
CA ALA A 92 6.21 19.78 4.33
C ALA A 92 7.54 19.79 5.12
N ASP A 93 7.61 20.59 6.18
CA ASP A 93 8.76 20.64 7.10
C ASP A 93 8.83 19.39 7.99
N ALA A 94 7.67 18.82 8.35
CA ALA A 94 7.59 17.59 9.13
C ALA A 94 8.11 16.37 8.36
N ASP A 95 7.75 16.23 7.08
CA ASP A 95 8.25 15.14 6.22
C ASP A 95 9.77 15.22 6.08
N GLU A 96 10.33 16.41 5.88
CA GLU A 96 11.78 16.60 5.78
C GLU A 96 12.49 16.33 7.12
N ALA A 97 11.88 16.70 8.25
CA ALA A 97 12.40 16.38 9.58
C ALA A 97 12.39 14.87 9.86
N ILE A 98 11.35 14.16 9.43
CA ILE A 98 11.23 12.71 9.56
C ILE A 98 12.30 12.02 8.71
N GLU A 99 12.45 12.39 7.44
CA GLU A 99 13.48 11.80 6.56
C GLU A 99 14.90 12.04 7.10
N ARG A 100 15.15 13.22 7.69
CA ARG A 100 16.42 13.53 8.35
C ARG A 100 16.66 12.65 9.57
N GLU A 101 15.65 12.39 10.39
CA GLU A 101 15.75 11.53 11.56
C GLU A 101 15.85 10.04 11.17
N VAL A 102 15.14 9.60 10.14
CA VAL A 102 15.28 8.24 9.58
C VAL A 102 16.68 8.03 9.01
N ALA A 103 17.23 9.02 8.29
CA ALA A 103 18.61 8.96 7.80
C ALA A 103 19.62 8.89 8.96
N ARG A 104 19.37 9.59 10.06
CA ARG A 104 20.18 9.53 11.27
C ARG A 104 20.08 8.17 11.98
N LEU A 105 18.89 7.58 12.07
CA LEU A 105 18.61 6.32 12.75
C LEU A 105 18.91 5.08 11.91
N ARG A 106 19.19 5.23 10.62
CA ARG A 106 19.77 4.19 9.78
C ARG A 106 21.25 3.99 10.16
N ASP A 107 21.45 3.48 11.36
CA ASP A 107 22.73 3.01 11.84
C ASP A 107 23.18 1.84 10.95
N ALA A 108 24.40 1.92 10.44
CA ALA A 108 25.11 0.82 9.77
C ALA A 108 25.18 -0.46 10.64
N ASP A 109 24.86 -0.34 11.92
CA ASP A 109 24.78 -1.44 12.88
C ASP A 109 23.53 -2.30 12.71
N ILE A 110 22.41 -1.75 12.24
CA ILE A 110 21.22 -2.57 11.94
C ILE A 110 21.51 -3.46 10.74
N GLU A 111 22.11 -2.91 9.68
CA GLU A 111 22.49 -3.68 8.50
C GLU A 111 23.56 -4.73 8.81
N ARG A 112 24.56 -4.39 9.64
CA ARG A 112 25.55 -5.37 10.15
C ARG A 112 24.92 -6.46 11.00
N LYS A 113 23.98 -6.14 11.90
CA LYS A 113 23.26 -7.12 12.72
C LYS A 113 22.39 -8.02 11.85
N VAL A 114 21.68 -7.47 10.86
CA VAL A 114 20.88 -8.25 9.90
C VAL A 114 21.78 -9.14 9.02
N ALA A 115 22.95 -8.66 8.59
CA ALA A 115 23.93 -9.45 7.86
C ALA A 115 24.56 -10.57 8.70
N ALA A 116 24.80 -10.31 10.00
CA ALA A 116 25.26 -11.32 10.95
C ALA A 116 24.19 -12.40 11.19
N LEU A 117 22.91 -12.02 11.26
CA LEU A 117 21.79 -12.97 11.37
C LEU A 117 21.52 -13.74 10.08
N ARG A 118 21.85 -13.16 8.91
CA ARG A 118 21.70 -13.80 7.59
C ARG A 118 22.88 -14.66 7.17
N SER A 119 24.04 -14.54 7.84
CA SER A 119 25.17 -15.43 7.60
C SER A 119 24.84 -16.84 8.12
N PRO A 120 25.04 -17.92 7.34
CA PRO A 120 24.91 -19.29 7.82
C PRO A 120 26.13 -19.67 8.68
N ALA A 121 26.46 -18.85 9.68
CA ALA A 121 27.41 -19.19 10.72
C ALA A 121 26.65 -19.99 11.79
N VAL A 122 26.78 -21.31 11.69
CA VAL A 122 26.59 -22.33 12.73
C VAL A 122 26.15 -21.74 14.08
N ALA A 123 24.83 -21.74 14.33
CA ALA A 123 24.30 -21.39 15.63
C ALA A 123 24.86 -22.35 16.71
N PRO A 124 25.37 -21.84 17.85
CA PRO A 124 25.68 -22.67 18.99
C PRO A 124 24.38 -23.19 19.58
N GLY A 125 24.11 -24.47 19.31
CA GLY A 125 23.39 -25.39 20.19
C GLY A 125 22.09 -24.88 20.82
N THR A 126 21.00 -24.81 20.06
CA THR A 126 19.81 -25.53 20.55
C THR A 126 20.17 -27.02 20.52
N PRO A 127 19.82 -27.81 21.54
CA PRO A 127 20.17 -29.22 21.55
C PRO A 127 19.46 -29.87 20.36
N LYS A 128 20.19 -30.03 19.24
CA LYS A 128 19.85 -31.04 18.23
C LYS A 128 19.77 -32.32 19.03
N HIS A 129 18.55 -32.75 19.33
CA HIS A 129 18.29 -34.06 19.89
C HIS A 129 19.11 -35.04 19.06
N ARG A 130 20.22 -35.54 19.61
CA ARG A 130 21.04 -36.61 19.04
C ARG A 130 20.27 -37.94 19.19
N GLY A 131 19.00 -37.93 18.82
CA GLY A 131 18.21 -39.12 18.60
C GLY A 131 18.40 -39.54 17.15
N PRO A 132 18.27 -40.85 16.84
CA PRO A 132 18.47 -41.36 15.49
C PRO A 132 17.60 -40.58 14.51
N SER A 133 18.24 -40.06 13.46
CA SER A 133 17.62 -39.34 12.36
C SER A 133 16.64 -40.28 11.65
N LEU A 134 15.34 -40.09 11.89
CA LEU A 134 14.32 -40.78 11.11
C LEU A 134 14.25 -40.15 9.72
N LYS A 135 13.85 -40.94 8.73
CA LYS A 135 13.56 -40.43 7.39
C LYS A 135 12.06 -40.21 7.22
N CYS A 136 11.70 -39.23 6.40
CA CYS A 136 10.32 -39.04 5.97
C CYS A 136 9.90 -40.20 5.06
N LEU A 137 8.76 -40.84 5.35
CA LEU A 137 8.23 -41.95 4.54
C LEU A 137 7.76 -41.50 3.14
N ARG A 138 7.50 -40.21 2.94
CA ARG A 138 7.01 -39.67 1.66
C ARG A 138 8.13 -39.20 0.72
N CYS A 139 9.21 -38.63 1.25
CA CYS A 139 10.27 -38.02 0.42
C CYS A 139 11.71 -38.43 0.81
N GLY A 140 11.88 -39.25 1.85
CA GLY A 140 13.20 -39.71 2.31
C GLY A 140 14.05 -38.68 3.06
N ALA A 141 13.59 -37.43 3.22
CA ALA A 141 14.34 -36.39 3.92
C ALA A 141 14.58 -36.75 5.41
N PRO A 142 15.75 -36.39 5.98
CA PRO A 142 16.00 -36.56 7.40
C PRO A 142 15.05 -35.68 8.23
N ARG A 143 14.60 -36.19 9.37
CA ARG A 143 13.70 -35.49 10.31
C ARG A 143 14.07 -35.78 11.77
N GLY A 144 13.71 -34.85 12.65
CA GLY A 144 13.74 -35.02 14.09
C GLY A 144 12.64 -35.96 14.59
N ARG A 145 12.86 -36.56 15.76
CA ARG A 145 11.88 -37.44 16.43
C ARG A 145 10.59 -36.70 16.83
N SER A 146 10.70 -35.40 17.13
CA SER A 146 9.60 -34.54 17.57
C SER A 146 8.90 -33.78 16.43
N ASP A 147 9.34 -33.95 15.18
CA ASP A 147 8.77 -33.22 14.04
C ASP A 147 7.36 -33.75 13.72
N LYS A 148 6.35 -32.86 13.77
CA LYS A 148 4.98 -33.18 13.36
C LYS A 148 4.80 -33.19 11.84
N PHE A 149 5.62 -32.43 11.13
CA PHE A 149 5.58 -32.26 9.67
C PHE A 149 6.98 -32.31 9.07
N CYS A 150 7.10 -32.80 7.83
CA CYS A 150 8.37 -32.79 7.10
C CYS A 150 8.67 -31.39 6.54
N GLY A 151 9.81 -30.80 6.92
CA GLY A 151 10.24 -29.49 6.39
C GLY A 151 10.58 -29.47 4.89
N ARG A 152 10.71 -30.64 4.23
CA ARG A 152 10.98 -30.72 2.78
C ARG A 152 9.73 -30.91 1.93
N CYS A 153 8.80 -31.75 2.34
CA CYS A 153 7.62 -32.10 1.53
C CYS A 153 6.27 -31.81 2.20
N GLY A 154 6.26 -31.24 3.41
CA GLY A 154 5.04 -30.87 4.14
C GLY A 154 4.22 -32.05 4.67
N ALA A 155 4.65 -33.30 4.48
CA ALA A 155 3.90 -34.47 4.93
C ALA A 155 3.76 -34.51 6.47
N ARG A 156 2.56 -34.82 6.97
CA ARG A 156 2.35 -35.16 8.39
C ARG A 156 3.11 -36.43 8.75
N LEU A 157 3.85 -36.38 9.84
CA LEU A 157 4.75 -37.44 10.28
C LEU A 157 4.20 -38.28 11.45
N THR A 158 3.04 -37.87 11.98
CA THR A 158 2.31 -38.49 13.09
C THR A 158 1.24 -39.49 12.63
N GLN A 159 1.22 -39.89 11.36
CA GLN A 159 0.28 -40.91 10.92
C GLN A 159 0.86 -42.30 11.19
N GLU A 160 0.28 -43.00 12.16
CA GLU A 160 0.40 -44.45 12.29
C GLU A 160 0.10 -45.11 10.93
N PRO A 161 0.83 -46.19 10.57
CA PRO A 161 0.58 -46.88 9.33
C PRO A 161 -0.86 -47.41 9.36
N ARG A 162 -1.73 -46.89 8.48
CA ARG A 162 -3.00 -47.54 8.17
C ARG A 162 -2.66 -48.93 7.63
N LYS A 163 -2.79 -49.94 8.49
CA LYS A 163 -2.82 -51.34 8.08
C LYS A 163 -3.98 -51.49 7.10
N LYS A 164 -3.66 -51.95 5.89
CA LYS A 164 -4.64 -52.49 4.95
C LYS A 164 -5.25 -53.76 5.53
#